data_AF-A0AAD4CD81-F1
#
_entry.id   AF-A0AAD4CD81-F1
#
_cell.length_a   1.000
_cell.length_b   1.000
_cell.length_c   1.000
_cell.angle_alpha   90.00
_cell.angle_beta   90.00
_cell.angle_gamma   90.00
#
_symmetry.space_group_name_H-M   'P 1'
#
loop_
_entity.id
_entity.type
_entity.pdbx_description
1 polymer ?
#
loop_
_entity_poly.entity_id
_entity_poly.type
_entity_poly.pdbx_seq_one_letter_code
_entity_poly.pdbx_strand_id
1 'polypeptide(L)'
;MAPTKGSAKPKPDSHKGKTISSGTKISKKGVKRPPPKEVKSKARTEPSQQKKTKKRAYTEAELDLPKLNAITPVGVVNPKGRKKGKVFVDDKEGMATILAMVNAEKEGQIESKMMRARQLEEIREAKLKEAEARQAQKKSKLEEAKDSIRNKKKGNTGDDTKAKGNSTKTQSQAKGKRKSVSFA
;
A
#
# COMPACT_ATOMS: atom_id res chain seq x y z
N MET A 1 -6.07 -40.70 62.92
CA MET A 1 -5.43 -41.50 63.99
C MET A 1 -4.50 -42.52 63.34
N ALA A 2 -3.18 -42.37 63.55
CA ALA A 2 -2.18 -43.45 63.40
C ALA A 2 -2.22 -44.34 64.69
N PRO A 3 -1.40 -45.40 64.91
CA PRO A 3 -0.25 -45.98 64.17
C PRO A 3 -0.31 -47.55 64.08
N THR A 4 0.63 -48.31 63.50
CA THR A 4 1.89 -48.85 64.11
C THR A 4 2.81 -49.49 63.03
N LYS A 5 4.10 -49.12 62.94
CA LYS A 5 5.33 -49.90 63.34
C LYS A 5 5.31 -51.37 62.85
N GLY A 6 6.21 -51.95 62.04
CA GLY A 6 7.62 -51.71 61.76
C GLY A 6 8.45 -52.91 62.28
N SER A 7 9.05 -53.75 61.40
CA SER A 7 10.21 -54.65 61.66
C SER A 7 10.54 -55.45 60.37
N ALA A 8 11.69 -55.24 59.73
CA ALA A 8 13.01 -55.87 59.96
C ALA A 8 13.27 -57.08 59.02
N LYS A 9 14.34 -56.97 58.21
CA LYS A 9 14.90 -58.01 57.35
C LYS A 9 15.50 -59.16 58.20
N PRO A 10 15.65 -60.35 57.60
CA PRO A 10 17.02 -60.86 57.45
C PRO A 10 17.31 -61.53 56.07
N LYS A 11 18.56 -61.39 55.62
CA LYS A 11 19.32 -62.34 54.77
C LYS A 11 20.42 -62.91 55.70
N PRO A 12 20.93 -64.15 55.56
CA PRO A 12 21.56 -64.72 54.36
C PRO A 12 21.16 -66.21 54.14
N ASP A 13 21.50 -66.89 53.03
CA ASP A 13 22.73 -67.68 52.98
C ASP A 13 23.08 -68.21 51.56
N SER A 14 24.38 -68.38 51.41
CA SER A 14 25.15 -68.83 50.26
C SER A 14 25.03 -70.33 49.99
N HIS A 15 24.78 -70.73 48.74
CA HIS A 15 25.05 -72.09 48.28
C HIS A 15 25.90 -72.13 47.01
N LYS A 16 27.14 -72.55 47.27
CA LYS A 16 28.20 -73.14 46.43
C LYS A 16 27.72 -73.75 45.10
N GLY A 17 28.23 -73.23 43.99
CA GLY A 17 28.11 -73.84 42.66
C GLY A 17 28.99 -75.09 42.53
N LYS A 18 28.40 -76.17 42.02
CA LYS A 18 29.04 -77.47 41.78
C LYS A 18 29.50 -77.54 40.32
N THR A 19 30.80 -77.77 40.11
CA THR A 19 31.44 -78.00 38.81
C THR A 19 31.18 -79.44 38.34
N ILE A 20 30.74 -79.60 37.09
CA ILE A 20 30.68 -80.92 36.42
C ILE A 20 31.48 -80.86 35.11
N SER A 21 32.72 -81.33 35.16
CA SER A 21 33.54 -81.64 34.00
C SER A 21 33.16 -83.04 33.48
N SER A 22 32.56 -83.12 32.31
CA SER A 22 32.39 -84.38 31.58
C SER A 22 32.91 -84.23 30.15
N GLY A 23 34.16 -84.65 29.95
CA GLY A 23 34.80 -84.71 28.64
C GLY A 23 34.30 -85.90 27.85
N THR A 24 33.60 -85.65 26.74
CA THR A 24 33.15 -86.71 25.82
C THR A 24 34.04 -86.70 24.58
N LYS A 25 34.83 -87.77 24.37
CA LYS A 25 35.66 -87.97 23.18
C LYS A 25 34.81 -88.56 22.05
N ILE A 26 34.64 -87.85 20.94
CA ILE A 26 33.86 -88.30 19.77
C ILE A 26 34.81 -88.76 18.66
N SER A 27 34.70 -90.03 18.26
CA SER A 27 35.43 -90.65 17.14
C SER A 27 34.81 -90.26 15.79
N LYS A 28 35.64 -89.88 14.81
CA LYS A 28 35.20 -89.44 13.47
C LYS A 28 35.29 -90.59 12.46
N LYS A 29 34.21 -90.87 11.72
CA LYS A 29 34.22 -91.65 10.47
C LYS A 29 33.70 -90.80 9.30
N GLY A 30 34.58 -90.52 8.34
CA GLY A 30 34.31 -90.65 6.90
C GLY A 30 33.33 -89.70 6.18
N VAL A 31 33.48 -88.36 6.28
CA VAL A 31 32.86 -87.43 5.32
C VAL A 31 33.89 -86.40 4.86
N LYS A 32 34.17 -86.32 3.55
CA LYS A 32 34.99 -85.25 2.94
C LYS A 32 34.22 -83.93 3.00
N ARG A 33 34.19 -83.29 4.17
CA ARG A 33 33.69 -81.92 4.33
C ARG A 33 34.82 -80.95 4.00
N PRO A 34 34.53 -79.80 3.33
CA PRO A 34 35.53 -78.75 3.18
C PRO A 34 36.08 -78.36 4.56
N PRO A 35 37.36 -77.98 4.66
CA PRO A 35 37.95 -77.61 5.94
C PRO A 35 37.08 -76.52 6.58
N PRO A 36 36.78 -76.63 7.88
CA PRO A 36 36.04 -75.59 8.56
C PRO A 36 36.82 -74.29 8.42
N LYS A 37 36.26 -73.32 7.69
CA LYS A 37 36.82 -71.97 7.67
C LYS A 37 36.64 -71.40 9.07
N GLU A 38 37.75 -71.10 9.73
CA GLU A 38 37.74 -70.35 10.98
C GLU A 38 37.17 -68.97 10.69
N VAL A 39 35.88 -68.79 10.95
CA VAL A 39 35.27 -67.48 11.04
C VAL A 39 35.84 -66.86 12.31
N LYS A 40 37.00 -66.19 12.20
CA LYS A 40 37.55 -65.41 13.29
C LYS A 40 36.45 -64.43 13.72
N SER A 41 35.89 -64.64 14.91
CA SER A 41 34.89 -63.74 15.45
C SER A 41 35.50 -62.35 15.49
N LYS A 42 35.00 -61.47 14.62
CA LYS A 42 35.41 -60.06 14.60
C LYS A 42 35.34 -59.52 16.02
N ALA A 43 36.40 -58.82 16.45
CA ALA A 43 36.48 -58.27 17.79
C ALA A 43 35.28 -57.33 18.03
N ARG A 44 34.73 -57.33 19.26
CA ARG A 44 33.59 -56.47 19.64
C ARG A 44 33.86 -54.96 19.45
N THR A 45 35.12 -54.60 19.30
CA THR A 45 35.61 -53.25 19.07
C THR A 45 35.66 -52.85 17.60
N GLU A 46 35.31 -53.74 16.66
CA GLU A 46 35.30 -53.42 15.24
C GLU A 46 34.28 -52.31 14.93
N PRO A 47 34.66 -51.24 14.20
CA PRO A 47 33.82 -50.07 13.99
C PRO A 47 32.56 -50.38 13.18
N SER A 48 32.52 -51.50 12.44
CA SER A 48 31.32 -51.98 11.76
C SER A 48 30.24 -52.50 12.72
N GLN A 49 30.61 -53.03 13.88
CA GLN A 49 29.67 -53.60 14.87
C GLN A 49 29.24 -52.56 15.91
N GLN A 50 30.01 -51.50 16.08
CA GLN A 50 29.68 -50.38 16.98
C GLN A 50 28.73 -49.36 16.35
N LYS A 51 28.55 -49.40 15.02
CA LYS A 51 27.60 -48.54 14.32
C LYS A 51 26.17 -49.03 14.58
N LYS A 52 25.43 -48.26 15.37
CA LYS A 52 24.00 -48.49 15.59
C LYS A 52 23.29 -48.40 14.23
N THR A 53 22.71 -49.50 13.77
CA THR A 53 21.87 -49.51 12.57
C THR A 53 20.65 -48.64 12.80
N LYS A 54 20.29 -47.81 11.82
CA LYS A 54 19.07 -46.99 11.90
C LYS A 54 17.87 -47.93 12.00
N LYS A 55 17.03 -47.71 13.01
CA LYS A 55 15.75 -48.42 13.12
C LYS A 55 14.89 -48.03 11.91
N ARG A 56 14.15 -48.99 11.36
CA ARG A 56 13.18 -48.71 10.30
C ARG A 56 12.12 -47.76 10.86
N ALA A 57 11.94 -46.63 10.19
CA ALA A 57 10.85 -45.72 10.48
C ALA A 57 9.70 -46.11 9.54
N TYR A 58 8.61 -46.61 10.12
CA TYR A 58 7.41 -46.90 9.35
C TYR A 58 6.71 -45.59 9.02
N THR A 59 6.18 -45.50 7.81
CA THR A 59 5.35 -44.35 7.41
C THR A 59 3.94 -44.52 7.93
N GLU A 60 3.20 -43.42 8.11
CA GLU A 60 1.82 -43.45 8.63
C GLU A 60 0.89 -44.34 7.78
N ALA A 61 1.21 -44.47 6.49
CA ALA A 61 0.48 -45.35 5.56
C ALA A 61 0.74 -46.84 5.79
N GLU A 62 1.93 -47.22 6.27
CA GLU A 62 2.26 -48.62 6.57
C GLU A 62 1.68 -49.08 7.91
N LEU A 63 1.36 -48.13 8.78
CA LEU A 63 0.86 -48.38 10.12
C LEU A 63 -0.68 -48.36 10.19
N ASP A 64 -1.36 -48.20 9.04
CA ASP A 64 -2.82 -48.15 8.86
C ASP A 64 -3.54 -47.33 9.93
N LEU A 65 -2.94 -46.19 10.30
CA LEU A 65 -3.52 -45.31 11.30
C LEU A 65 -4.71 -44.56 10.68
N PRO A 66 -5.85 -44.47 11.38
CA PRO A 66 -6.98 -43.68 10.90
C PRO A 66 -6.53 -42.23 10.73
N LYS A 67 -6.64 -41.73 9.49
CA LYS A 67 -6.32 -40.35 9.18
C LYS A 67 -7.29 -39.45 9.93
N LEU A 68 -6.75 -38.54 10.74
CA LEU A 68 -7.55 -37.49 11.35
C LEU A 68 -8.22 -36.66 10.25
N ASN A 69 -9.41 -36.13 10.52
CA ASN A 69 -10.09 -35.17 9.63
C ASN A 69 -9.26 -33.87 9.58
N ALA A 70 -8.19 -33.88 8.79
CA ALA A 70 -7.39 -32.72 8.50
C ALA A 70 -8.21 -31.79 7.61
N ILE A 71 -8.40 -30.55 8.05
CA ILE A 71 -8.93 -29.50 7.19
C ILE A 71 -7.85 -29.24 6.14
N THR A 72 -8.06 -29.68 4.90
CA THR A 72 -7.25 -29.23 3.76
C THR A 72 -7.24 -27.71 3.77
N PRO A 73 -6.08 -27.02 3.83
CA PRO A 73 -6.07 -25.57 3.77
C PRO A 73 -6.51 -25.18 2.37
N VAL A 74 -7.80 -24.85 2.26
CA VAL A 74 -8.44 -24.43 1.03
C VAL A 74 -7.71 -23.16 0.61
N GLY A 75 -7.08 -23.19 -0.57
CA GLY A 75 -6.32 -22.10 -1.17
C GLY A 75 -7.14 -20.85 -1.52
N VAL A 76 -8.10 -20.47 -0.68
CA VAL A 76 -8.70 -19.15 -0.64
C VAL A 76 -8.31 -18.57 0.71
N VAL A 77 -7.12 -17.97 0.74
CA VAL A 77 -6.81 -16.96 1.76
C VAL A 77 -7.82 -15.85 1.53
N ASN A 78 -8.96 -15.92 2.20
CA ASN A 78 -9.88 -14.78 2.27
C ASN A 78 -9.04 -13.60 2.75
N PRO A 79 -8.94 -12.51 1.97
CA PRO A 79 -8.18 -11.34 2.40
C PRO A 79 -8.72 -10.91 3.76
N LYS A 80 -7.89 -11.03 4.80
CA LYS A 80 -8.27 -10.73 6.18
C LYS A 80 -8.80 -9.31 6.24
N GLY A 81 -10.05 -9.15 6.68
CA GLY A 81 -10.71 -7.85 6.84
C GLY A 81 -11.91 -7.59 5.94
N ARG A 82 -12.18 -8.41 4.92
CA ARG A 82 -13.34 -8.20 4.04
C ARG A 82 -14.54 -9.06 4.44
N LYS A 83 -15.63 -8.40 4.87
CA LYS A 83 -16.91 -9.08 5.12
C LYS A 83 -17.48 -9.58 3.78
N LYS A 84 -17.90 -10.85 3.70
CA LYS A 84 -18.53 -11.42 2.51
C LYS A 84 -19.72 -10.54 2.09
N GLY A 85 -19.71 -10.05 0.85
CA GLY A 85 -20.73 -9.16 0.29
C GLY A 85 -20.52 -7.66 0.55
N LYS A 86 -19.47 -7.24 1.27
CA LYS A 86 -19.06 -5.83 1.38
C LYS A 86 -17.71 -5.62 0.72
N VAL A 87 -17.73 -5.00 -0.45
CA VAL A 87 -16.52 -4.64 -1.21
C VAL A 87 -16.08 -3.25 -0.77
N PHE A 88 -15.01 -3.19 0.02
CA PHE A 88 -14.33 -1.93 0.29
C PHE A 88 -13.34 -1.61 -0.83
N VAL A 89 -13.19 -0.33 -1.11
CA VAL A 89 -12.21 0.18 -2.07
C VAL A 89 -10.90 0.37 -1.32
N ASP A 90 -9.93 -0.51 -1.57
CA ASP A 90 -8.62 -0.47 -0.89
C ASP A 90 -7.56 0.28 -1.72
N ASP A 91 -7.83 0.52 -3.00
CA ASP A 91 -6.91 1.19 -3.91
C ASP A 91 -7.04 2.71 -3.79
N LYS A 92 -5.90 3.40 -3.67
CA LYS A 92 -5.84 4.86 -3.60
C LYS A 92 -6.51 5.53 -4.80
N GLU A 93 -6.35 4.94 -5.98
CA GLU A 93 -6.92 5.42 -7.23
C GLU A 93 -8.44 5.30 -7.24
N GLY A 94 -8.98 4.13 -6.85
CA GLY A 94 -10.42 3.93 -6.75
C GLY A 94 -11.08 4.84 -5.71
N MET A 95 -10.42 5.08 -4.58
CA MET A 95 -10.90 6.00 -3.56
C MET A 95 -10.95 7.44 -4.08
N ALA A 96 -9.90 7.88 -4.79
CA ALA A 96 -9.84 9.21 -5.39
C ALA A 96 -10.93 9.43 -6.45
N THR A 97 -11.19 8.43 -7.31
CA THR A 97 -12.24 8.52 -8.33
C THR A 97 -13.63 8.65 -7.73
N ILE A 98 -13.93 7.89 -6.67
CA ILE A 98 -15.22 7.96 -5.98
C ILE A 98 -15.39 9.32 -5.29
N LEU A 99 -14.34 9.82 -4.63
CA LEU A 99 -14.37 11.16 -4.02
C LEU A 99 -14.59 12.25 -5.08
N ALA A 100 -13.95 12.16 -6.23
CA ALA A 100 -14.13 13.11 -7.32
C ALA A 100 -15.56 13.08 -7.89
N MET A 101 -16.15 11.90 -8.09
CA MET A 101 -17.55 11.78 -8.52
C MET A 101 -18.53 12.34 -7.47
N VAL A 102 -18.34 11.98 -6.19
CA VAL A 102 -19.19 12.48 -5.10
C VAL A 102 -19.06 13.99 -4.95
N ASN A 103 -17.85 14.54 -5.08
CA ASN A 103 -17.64 15.98 -5.05
C ASN A 103 -18.35 16.65 -6.23
N ALA A 104 -18.19 16.15 -7.46
CA ALA A 104 -18.87 16.71 -8.63
C ALA A 104 -20.41 16.67 -8.51
N GLU A 105 -20.97 15.60 -7.93
CA GLU A 105 -22.42 15.49 -7.66
C GLU A 105 -22.90 16.44 -6.56
N LYS A 106 -22.07 16.68 -5.53
CA LYS A 106 -22.43 17.45 -4.33
C LYS A 106 -22.04 18.93 -4.42
N GLU A 107 -21.08 19.30 -5.26
CA GLU A 107 -20.58 20.65 -5.43
C GLU A 107 -21.68 21.59 -5.94
N GLY A 108 -22.57 21.11 -6.80
CA GLY A 108 -23.77 21.85 -7.21
C GLY A 108 -24.72 22.25 -6.05
N GLN A 109 -24.65 21.55 -4.91
CA GLN A 109 -25.49 21.78 -3.72
C GLN A 109 -24.81 22.61 -2.63
N ILE A 110 -23.50 22.42 -2.40
CA ILE A 110 -22.77 23.06 -1.28
C ILE A 110 -22.04 24.34 -1.71
N GLU A 111 -21.56 24.43 -2.96
CA GLU A 111 -20.79 25.59 -3.43
C GLU A 111 -21.65 26.83 -3.70
N SER A 112 -22.96 26.63 -3.87
CA SER A 112 -23.88 27.64 -4.42
C SER A 112 -23.99 28.94 -3.62
N LYS A 113 -23.48 28.99 -2.37
CA LYS A 113 -23.45 30.20 -1.55
C LYS A 113 -22.06 30.78 -1.37
N MET A 114 -21.05 30.01 -0.95
CA MET A 114 -19.70 30.54 -0.70
C MET A 114 -18.93 30.83 -1.99
N MET A 115 -19.01 29.95 -2.99
CA MET A 115 -18.35 30.16 -4.28
C MET A 115 -19.08 31.22 -5.10
N ARG A 116 -20.42 31.24 -5.05
CA ARG A 116 -21.22 32.31 -5.67
C ARG A 116 -20.95 33.67 -5.01
N ALA A 117 -20.76 33.71 -3.68
CA ALA A 117 -20.39 34.95 -2.99
C ALA A 117 -19.02 35.46 -3.44
N ARG A 118 -18.01 34.58 -3.53
CA ARG A 118 -16.67 34.91 -4.04
C ARG A 118 -16.70 35.35 -5.50
N GLN A 119 -17.40 34.63 -6.38
CA GLN A 119 -17.57 35.03 -7.78
C GLN A 119 -18.26 36.38 -7.93
N LEU A 120 -19.28 36.68 -7.10
CA LEU A 120 -19.93 37.98 -7.10
C LEU A 120 -19.04 39.09 -6.52
N GLU A 121 -18.17 38.80 -5.56
CA GLU A 121 -17.17 39.73 -5.03
C GLU A 121 -16.09 40.03 -6.08
N GLU A 122 -15.54 39.01 -6.74
CA GLU A 122 -14.60 39.16 -7.85
C GLU A 122 -15.18 39.98 -9.01
N ILE A 123 -16.45 39.74 -9.39
CA ILE A 123 -17.14 40.54 -10.43
C ILE A 123 -17.33 42.00 -9.98
N ARG A 124 -17.60 42.25 -8.69
CA ARG A 124 -17.73 43.62 -8.16
C ARG A 124 -16.39 44.34 -8.17
N GLU A 125 -15.32 43.68 -7.73
CA GLU A 125 -13.96 44.24 -7.77
C GLU A 125 -13.51 44.55 -9.19
N ALA A 126 -13.76 43.63 -10.14
CA ALA A 126 -13.42 43.84 -11.54
C ALA A 126 -14.16 45.07 -12.12
N LYS A 127 -15.45 45.22 -11.82
CA LYS A 127 -16.25 46.39 -12.27
C LYS A 127 -15.78 47.69 -11.64
N LEU A 128 -15.38 47.68 -10.37
CA LEU A 128 -14.83 48.87 -9.71
C LEU A 128 -13.50 49.28 -10.34
N LYS A 129 -12.60 48.33 -10.57
CA LYS A 129 -11.29 48.56 -11.22
C LYS A 129 -11.47 49.09 -12.67
N GLU A 130 -12.40 48.53 -13.44
CA GLU A 130 -12.71 49.03 -14.79
C GLU A 130 -13.30 50.45 -14.76
N ALA A 131 -14.23 50.72 -13.83
CA ALA A 131 -14.84 52.03 -13.68
C ALA A 131 -13.80 53.09 -13.25
N GLU A 132 -12.91 52.75 -12.32
CA GLU A 132 -11.80 53.60 -11.89
C GLU A 132 -10.84 53.89 -13.06
N ALA A 133 -10.45 52.87 -13.82
CA ALA A 133 -9.62 53.04 -15.01
C ALA A 133 -10.30 53.94 -16.04
N ARG A 134 -11.61 53.79 -16.26
CA ARG A 134 -12.37 54.65 -17.18
C ARG A 134 -12.48 56.08 -16.68
N GLN A 135 -12.62 56.30 -15.37
CA GLN A 135 -12.59 57.63 -14.78
C GLN A 135 -11.22 58.26 -14.87
N ALA A 136 -10.14 57.51 -14.62
CA ALA A 136 -8.77 57.98 -14.76
C ALA A 136 -8.47 58.41 -16.20
N GLN A 137 -8.87 57.62 -17.20
CA GLN A 137 -8.73 57.99 -18.62
C GLN A 137 -9.53 59.25 -18.99
N LYS A 138 -10.71 59.44 -18.41
CA LYS A 138 -11.48 60.69 -18.63
C LYS A 138 -10.78 61.88 -18.01
N LYS A 139 -10.27 61.73 -16.78
CA LYS A 139 -9.53 62.79 -16.08
C LYS A 139 -8.23 63.14 -16.83
N SER A 140 -7.46 62.15 -17.29
CA SER A 140 -6.23 62.40 -18.05
C SER A 140 -6.51 63.18 -19.34
N LYS A 141 -7.53 62.77 -20.11
CA LYS A 141 -7.95 63.50 -21.32
C LYS A 141 -8.38 64.94 -21.05
N LEU A 142 -9.04 65.19 -19.91
CA LEU A 142 -9.44 66.54 -19.52
C LEU A 142 -8.25 67.40 -19.09
N GLU A 143 -7.30 66.84 -18.35
CA GLU A 143 -6.08 67.57 -17.97
C GLU A 143 -5.18 67.83 -19.18
N GLU A 144 -4.99 66.86 -20.08
CA GLU A 144 -4.30 67.06 -21.36
C GLU A 144 -4.94 68.18 -22.19
N ALA A 145 -6.28 68.21 -22.28
CA ALA A 145 -6.99 69.27 -22.97
C ALA A 145 -6.80 70.64 -22.28
N LYS A 146 -6.91 70.71 -20.95
CA LYS A 146 -6.66 71.95 -20.18
C LYS A 146 -5.22 72.43 -20.36
N ASP A 147 -4.25 71.54 -20.32
CA ASP A 147 -2.84 71.88 -20.48
C ASP A 147 -2.54 72.31 -21.90
N SER A 148 -3.17 71.72 -22.92
CA SER A 148 -3.07 72.22 -24.29
C SER A 148 -3.57 73.66 -24.44
N ILE A 149 -4.67 74.01 -23.76
CA ILE A 149 -5.23 75.38 -23.75
C ILE A 149 -4.33 76.34 -22.97
N ARG A 150 -3.84 75.93 -21.79
CA ARG A 150 -2.91 76.72 -20.97
C ARG A 150 -1.59 76.99 -21.70
N ASN A 151 -1.01 75.95 -22.31
CA ASN A 151 0.24 76.05 -23.07
C ASN A 151 0.05 76.90 -24.34
N LYS A 152 -1.08 76.75 -25.06
CA LYS A 152 -1.42 77.61 -26.20
C LYS A 152 -1.57 79.08 -25.78
N LYS A 153 -2.15 79.36 -24.60
CA LYS A 153 -2.24 80.73 -24.07
C LYS A 153 -0.88 81.29 -23.67
N LYS A 154 0.02 80.46 -23.14
CA LYS A 154 1.38 80.89 -22.74
C LYS A 154 2.27 81.21 -23.95
N GLY A 155 2.13 80.45 -25.05
CA GLY A 155 2.87 80.66 -26.30
C GLY A 155 2.44 81.89 -27.13
N ASN A 156 1.27 82.48 -26.86
CA ASN A 156 0.82 83.68 -27.57
C ASN A 156 1.28 85.00 -26.94
N THR A 157 2.18 84.93 -25.94
CA THR A 157 2.82 86.09 -25.29
C THR A 157 4.31 86.22 -25.65
N GLY A 158 4.78 85.46 -26.64
CA GLY A 158 6.14 85.57 -27.13
C GLY A 158 6.36 84.72 -28.38
N ASP A 159 6.64 85.43 -29.47
CA ASP A 159 7.36 84.97 -30.67
C ASP A 159 6.53 84.35 -31.82
N ASP A 160 6.27 85.20 -32.82
CA ASP A 160 6.00 84.83 -34.19
C ASP A 160 7.24 84.13 -34.78
N THR A 161 7.26 82.80 -34.90
CA THR A 161 7.86 82.12 -36.07
C THR A 161 7.55 80.61 -36.13
N LYS A 162 7.25 80.16 -37.36
CA LYS A 162 7.41 78.80 -37.92
C LYS A 162 6.43 77.65 -37.52
N ALA A 163 5.50 77.44 -38.46
CA ALA A 163 5.45 76.29 -39.37
C ALA A 163 4.84 74.92 -38.95
N LYS A 164 3.93 74.51 -39.84
CA LYS A 164 3.64 73.15 -40.35
C LYS A 164 2.88 72.16 -39.46
N GLY A 165 1.56 72.12 -39.70
CA GLY A 165 0.93 71.04 -40.48
C GLY A 165 0.87 69.64 -39.86
N ASN A 166 -0.32 69.22 -39.42
CA ASN A 166 -0.93 67.98 -39.88
C ASN A 166 -2.42 67.93 -39.52
N SER A 167 -3.29 67.94 -40.52
CA SER A 167 -4.74 67.79 -40.37
C SER A 167 -5.13 66.34 -40.66
N THR A 168 -5.16 65.52 -39.62
CA THR A 168 -5.59 64.12 -39.74
C THR A 168 -7.11 64.06 -39.60
N LYS A 169 -7.82 64.12 -40.75
CA LYS A 169 -9.25 63.81 -40.86
C LYS A 169 -9.49 62.33 -40.56
N THR A 170 -10.11 62.01 -39.42
CA THR A 170 -10.67 60.68 -39.17
C THR A 170 -12.10 60.62 -39.70
N GLN A 171 -12.27 59.97 -40.85
CA GLN A 171 -13.55 59.57 -41.42
C GLN A 171 -14.21 58.54 -40.48
N SER A 172 -15.31 58.91 -39.82
CA SER A 172 -16.18 57.96 -39.14
C SER A 172 -17.24 57.47 -40.13
N GLN A 173 -17.18 56.18 -40.48
CA GLN A 173 -18.19 55.53 -41.30
C GLN A 173 -19.55 55.55 -40.59
N ALA A 174 -20.56 56.04 -41.30
CA ALA A 174 -21.94 56.12 -40.85
C ALA A 174 -22.52 54.71 -40.62
N LYS A 175 -22.66 54.30 -39.35
CA LYS A 175 -23.45 53.13 -38.99
C LYS A 175 -24.93 53.53 -38.97
N GLY A 176 -25.74 52.83 -39.77
CA GLY A 176 -27.13 53.15 -40.07
C GLY A 176 -28.05 53.31 -38.86
N LYS A 177 -29.07 54.17 -39.01
CA LYS A 177 -30.14 54.42 -38.04
C LYS A 177 -30.88 53.12 -37.71
N ARG A 178 -30.87 52.71 -36.43
CA ARG A 178 -31.76 51.65 -35.92
C ARG A 178 -33.07 52.29 -35.45
N LYS A 179 -34.20 51.65 -35.77
CA LYS A 179 -35.53 52.08 -35.29
C LYS A 179 -35.61 51.88 -33.77
N SER A 180 -35.94 52.92 -33.03
CA SER A 180 -36.25 52.86 -31.59
C SER A 180 -37.76 52.94 -31.39
N VAL A 181 -38.30 52.12 -30.49
CA VAL A 181 -39.71 52.17 -30.06
C VAL A 181 -39.76 52.95 -28.75
N SER A 182 -40.58 54.01 -28.71
CA SER A 182 -40.89 54.75 -27.49
C SER A 182 -42.20 54.26 -26.90
N PHE A 183 -42.24 54.03 -25.59
CA PHE A 183 -43.49 53.83 -24.85
C PHE A 183 -44.03 55.19 -24.42
N ALA A 184 -45.34 55.37 -24.63
CA ALA A 184 -46.09 56.58 -24.30
C ALA A 184 -46.37 56.69 -22.79
#